data_AF-A0AAE0T314-F1
#
_entry.id   AF-A0AAE0T314-F1
#
_cell.length_a   1.000
_cell.length_b   1.000
_cell.length_c   1.000
_cell.angle_alpha   90.00
_cell.angle_beta   90.00
_cell.angle_gamma   90.00
#
_symmetry.space_group_name_H-M   'P 1'
#
loop_
_entity.id
_entity.type
_entity.pdbx_description
1 polymer ?
#
loop_
_entity_poly.entity_id
_entity_poly.type
_entity_poly.pdbx_seq_one_letter_code
_entity_poly.pdbx_strand_id
1 'polypeptide(L)'
;MILHNPEKTDTILHYSGIQIHSMSKSISEFNGIYELNKGGTKFLVSRDPYGRLLSGYLDKIYLMKFPLIACEIAQMVQGKAALHANSNCITDITFLEFLKYLIIRSKKKRSLNNHFEPIFAYCNPCSVLYDYILKVESLSTEAEHLLRMANVEPSAMESIHNLLHDSIVETRIQGTIPSAWKVGYLIYKCFSKIELAKRLWKAFQIQGYLRDSVDFREELFPLNISAKDMGNIFVKEYLRQNVSKEERSHQKKRLMSDFYRSIDDITIHGIQELFRMDFLLFDYDIKPPIFEA
;
A
#
# COMPACT_ATOMS: atom_id res chain seq x y z
N MET A 1 -36.73 5.76 1.18
CA MET A 1 -36.26 6.91 0.38
C MET A 1 -35.26 7.67 1.23
N ILE A 2 -33.99 7.28 1.15
CA ILE A 2 -32.90 7.84 1.96
C ILE A 2 -31.95 8.51 0.98
N LEU A 3 -31.81 9.82 1.14
CA LEU A 3 -31.05 10.73 0.31
C LEU A 3 -29.55 10.41 0.42
N HIS A 4 -28.91 10.16 -0.72
CA HIS A 4 -27.46 10.12 -0.84
C HIS A 4 -26.91 11.55 -0.68
N ASN A 5 -25.97 11.72 0.25
CA ASN A 5 -25.21 12.95 0.41
C ASN A 5 -23.93 12.86 -0.45
N PRO A 6 -23.74 13.71 -1.47
CA PRO A 6 -22.66 13.60 -2.44
C PRO A 6 -21.52 14.55 -2.09
N GLU A 7 -20.61 14.15 -1.20
CA GLU A 7 -19.31 14.81 -1.04
C GLU A 7 -18.22 13.78 -0.71
N LYS A 8 -17.85 12.98 -1.72
CA LYS A 8 -16.50 12.43 -1.83
C LYS A 8 -15.98 12.83 -3.19
N THR A 9 -14.97 13.68 -3.19
CA THR A 9 -14.27 14.15 -4.38
C THR A 9 -13.49 12.98 -4.98
N ASP A 10 -14.17 12.20 -5.81
CA ASP A 10 -13.55 11.29 -6.76
C ASP A 10 -12.63 12.11 -7.66
N THR A 11 -11.33 11.81 -7.63
CA THR A 11 -10.42 12.37 -8.64
C THR A 11 -10.59 11.55 -9.90
N ILE A 12 -11.61 11.88 -10.68
CA ILE A 12 -11.82 11.33 -12.02
C ILE A 12 -10.71 11.89 -12.91
N LEU A 13 -9.71 11.07 -13.23
CA LEU A 13 -8.80 11.41 -14.33
C LEU A 13 -9.54 11.17 -15.64
N HIS A 14 -10.23 12.21 -16.11
CA HIS A 14 -10.76 12.24 -17.47
C HIS A 14 -9.59 12.37 -18.44
N TYR A 15 -9.18 11.26 -19.03
CA TYR A 15 -8.45 11.26 -20.29
C TYR A 15 -9.29 10.47 -21.30
N SER A 16 -9.68 11.16 -22.37
CA SER A 16 -10.37 10.70 -23.57
C SER A 16 -10.74 9.21 -23.60
N GLY A 17 -11.91 8.87 -23.03
CA GLY A 17 -12.53 7.55 -23.21
C GLY A 17 -12.08 6.43 -22.28
N ILE A 18 -11.42 6.73 -21.15
CA ILE A 18 -11.01 5.75 -20.13
C ILE A 18 -11.64 6.14 -18.79
N GLN A 19 -12.47 5.26 -18.21
CA GLN A 19 -12.92 5.41 -16.82
C GLN A 19 -12.02 4.57 -15.92
N ILE A 20 -11.00 5.22 -15.37
CA ILE A 20 -10.13 4.65 -14.34
C ILE A 20 -10.78 4.90 -12.98
N HIS A 21 -11.41 3.89 -12.39
CA HIS A 21 -11.74 3.94 -10.96
C HIS A 21 -10.48 3.58 -10.17
N SER A 22 -9.60 4.56 -10.00
CA SER A 22 -8.48 4.48 -9.07
C SER A 22 -8.52 5.68 -8.14
N MET A 23 -8.63 5.42 -6.84
CA MET A 23 -8.46 6.45 -5.81
C MET A 23 -6.99 6.88 -5.64
N SER A 24 -6.05 6.34 -6.43
CA SER A 24 -4.62 6.61 -6.25
C SER A 24 -3.81 6.79 -7.53
N LYS A 25 -2.79 7.65 -7.42
CA LYS A 25 -1.73 7.90 -8.41
C LYS A 25 -0.53 6.94 -8.28
N SER A 26 -0.53 5.99 -7.33
CA SER A 26 0.61 5.08 -7.08
C SER A 26 0.23 3.60 -7.21
N ILE A 27 1.05 2.80 -7.90
CA ILE A 27 0.91 1.33 -8.02
C ILE A 27 0.77 0.62 -6.66
N SER A 28 1.34 1.17 -5.58
CA SER A 28 1.18 0.62 -4.23
C SER A 28 -0.26 0.62 -3.71
N GLU A 29 -1.15 1.38 -4.37
CA GLU A 29 -2.54 1.64 -4.01
C GLU A 29 -3.51 1.29 -5.16
N PHE A 30 -3.04 0.63 -6.23
CA PHE A 30 -3.90 0.16 -7.33
C PHE A 30 -4.86 -0.92 -6.83
N ASN A 31 -6.10 -0.51 -6.57
CA ASN A 31 -7.27 -1.38 -6.41
C ASN A 31 -8.38 -0.76 -7.26
N GLY A 32 -8.99 -1.50 -8.18
CA GLY A 32 -10.03 -0.92 -9.02
C GLY A 32 -10.66 -1.88 -10.03
N ILE A 33 -11.86 -1.50 -10.48
CA ILE A 33 -12.55 -2.01 -11.66
C ILE A 33 -12.23 -1.05 -12.80
N TYR A 34 -11.77 -1.56 -13.93
CA TYR A 34 -11.46 -0.73 -15.09
C TYR A 34 -12.47 -1.03 -16.18
N GLU A 35 -13.23 -0.03 -16.65
CA GLU A 35 -14.10 -0.15 -17.81
C GLU A 35 -13.59 0.76 -18.93
N LEU A 36 -13.23 0.17 -20.07
CA LEU A 36 -12.80 0.86 -21.28
C LEU A 36 -14.01 1.15 -22.19
N ASN A 37 -14.90 2.07 -21.79
CA ASN A 37 -16.16 2.42 -22.47
C ASN A 37 -17.28 1.35 -22.36
N LYS A 38 -18.51 1.73 -22.77
CA LYS A 38 -19.64 0.80 -22.88
C LYS A 38 -19.29 -0.32 -23.89
N GLY A 39 -19.02 -1.52 -23.37
CA GLY A 39 -18.56 -2.68 -24.14
C GLY A 39 -17.05 -2.93 -24.09
N GLY A 40 -16.32 -2.24 -23.21
CA GLY A 40 -14.88 -2.36 -23.04
C GLY A 40 -14.40 -3.54 -22.21
N THR A 41 -13.14 -3.90 -22.43
CA THR A 41 -12.40 -4.89 -21.64
C THR A 41 -12.33 -4.49 -20.17
N LYS A 42 -12.72 -5.41 -19.29
CA LYS A 42 -12.75 -5.26 -17.84
C LYS A 42 -11.57 -5.96 -17.18
N PHE A 43 -10.84 -5.22 -16.37
CA PHE A 43 -9.70 -5.75 -15.63
C PHE A 43 -9.95 -5.71 -14.12
N LEU A 44 -9.45 -6.71 -13.42
CA LEU A 44 -9.31 -6.73 -11.97
C LEU A 44 -7.84 -6.85 -11.61
N VAL A 45 -7.35 -5.98 -10.74
CA VAL A 45 -5.99 -6.11 -10.18
C VAL A 45 -6.09 -6.72 -8.80
N SER A 46 -5.58 -7.95 -8.66
CA SER A 46 -5.43 -8.67 -7.41
C SER A 46 -4.02 -8.47 -6.82
N ARG A 47 -3.85 -8.78 -5.54
CA ARG A 47 -2.56 -8.67 -4.86
C ARG A 47 -2.48 -9.71 -3.75
N ASP A 48 -1.29 -10.23 -3.50
CA ASP A 48 -1.03 -11.14 -2.38
C ASP A 48 -1.53 -10.53 -1.06
N PRO A 49 -2.43 -11.20 -0.30
CA PRO A 49 -2.98 -10.66 0.93
C PRO A 49 -1.93 -10.26 1.96
N TYR A 50 -0.86 -11.04 2.11
CA TYR A 50 0.19 -10.76 3.10
C TYR A 50 1.01 -9.51 2.72
N GLY A 51 1.42 -9.41 1.47
CA GLY A 51 2.13 -8.26 0.91
C GLY A 51 1.25 -7.01 0.84
N ARG A 52 -0.06 -7.16 0.66
CA ARG A 52 -1.05 -6.08 0.75
C ARG A 52 -1.13 -5.52 2.17
N LEU A 53 -1.30 -6.39 3.17
CA LEU A 53 -1.41 -6.00 4.57
C LEU A 53 -0.16 -5.27 5.08
N LEU A 54 1.04 -5.80 4.80
CA LEU A 54 2.28 -5.14 5.19
C LEU A 54 2.45 -3.78 4.51
N SER A 55 2.11 -3.69 3.22
CA SER A 55 2.16 -2.42 2.49
C SER A 55 1.17 -1.40 3.01
N GLY A 56 -0.05 -1.82 3.34
CA GLY A 56 -1.08 -0.97 3.95
C GLY A 56 -0.63 -0.48 5.31
N TYR A 57 -0.09 -1.36 6.15
CA TYR A 57 0.47 -0.99 7.45
C TYR A 57 1.59 0.06 7.31
N LEU A 58 2.60 -0.20 6.48
CA LEU A 58 3.73 0.71 6.31
C LEU A 58 3.30 2.08 5.80
N ASP A 59 2.48 2.09 4.74
CA ASP A 59 2.09 3.34 4.09
C ASP A 59 1.10 4.14 4.93
N LYS A 60 0.09 3.49 5.50
CA LYS A 60 -1.03 4.17 6.14
C LYS A 60 -0.85 4.38 7.63
N ILE A 61 -0.32 3.38 8.34
CA ILE A 61 -0.22 3.37 9.80
C ILE A 61 1.17 3.83 10.24
N TYR A 62 2.23 3.16 9.81
CA TYR A 62 3.59 3.44 10.25
C TYR A 62 4.08 4.85 9.86
N LEU A 63 3.75 5.32 8.65
CA LEU A 63 4.03 6.68 8.19
C LEU A 63 2.99 7.73 8.64
N MET A 64 2.02 7.35 9.48
CA MET A 64 0.96 8.22 10.01
C MET A 64 0.19 9.00 8.95
N LYS A 65 -0.10 8.35 7.81
CA LYS A 65 -1.02 8.91 6.82
C LYS A 65 -2.47 8.78 7.28
N PHE A 66 -2.81 7.78 8.10
CA PHE A 66 -4.14 7.57 8.70
C PHE A 66 -4.08 7.60 10.25
N PRO A 67 -3.78 8.76 10.87
CA PRO A 67 -3.62 8.90 12.31
C PRO A 67 -4.87 8.49 13.11
N LEU A 68 -6.07 8.80 12.61
CA LEU A 68 -7.32 8.42 13.29
C LEU A 68 -7.51 6.90 13.36
N ILE A 69 -7.09 6.16 12.32
CA ILE A 69 -7.12 4.69 12.36
C ILE A 69 -6.08 4.17 13.34
N ALA A 70 -4.89 4.79 13.43
CA ALA A 70 -3.89 4.43 14.42
C ALA A 70 -4.42 4.60 15.86
N CYS A 71 -5.12 5.71 16.16
CA CYS A 71 -5.81 5.90 17.44
C CYS A 71 -6.88 4.83 17.67
N GLU A 72 -7.67 4.49 16.65
CA GLU A 72 -8.69 3.44 16.76
C GLU A 72 -8.08 2.05 17.04
N ILE A 73 -6.95 1.72 16.42
CA ILE A 73 -6.19 0.50 16.71
C ILE A 73 -5.79 0.48 18.18
N ALA A 74 -5.19 1.58 18.68
CA ALA A 74 -4.78 1.69 20.08
C ALA A 74 -5.95 1.49 21.06
N GLN A 75 -7.14 1.99 20.71
CA GLN A 75 -8.35 1.87 21.53
C GLN A 75 -8.97 0.47 21.51
N MET A 76 -8.88 -0.25 20.39
CA MET A 76 -9.52 -1.56 20.24
C MET A 76 -8.62 -2.72 20.65
N VAL A 77 -7.31 -2.57 20.59
CA VAL A 77 -6.37 -3.61 21.00
C VAL A 77 -6.13 -3.52 22.52
N GLN A 78 -6.20 -4.67 23.18
CA GLN A 78 -6.13 -4.77 24.65
C GLN A 78 -4.85 -4.12 25.21
N GLY A 79 -4.98 -3.35 26.30
CA GLY A 79 -3.84 -2.76 27.02
C GLY A 79 -3.42 -1.36 26.57
N LYS A 80 -3.82 -0.89 25.37
CA LYS A 80 -3.41 0.43 24.84
C LYS A 80 -4.49 1.52 24.91
N ALA A 81 -5.75 1.15 25.15
CA ALA A 81 -6.87 2.10 25.13
C ALA A 81 -6.75 3.23 26.17
N ALA A 82 -6.39 2.88 27.40
CA ALA A 82 -6.24 3.85 28.49
C ALA A 82 -4.97 4.71 28.32
N LEU A 83 -3.89 4.13 27.80
CA LEU A 83 -2.60 4.82 27.58
C LEU A 83 -2.69 5.94 26.54
N HIS A 84 -3.68 5.85 25.65
CA HIS A 84 -3.75 6.67 24.43
C HIS A 84 -5.07 7.43 24.27
N ALA A 85 -5.91 7.46 25.31
CA ALA A 85 -7.25 8.04 25.26
C ALA A 85 -7.30 9.50 24.77
N ASN A 86 -6.23 10.28 25.01
CA ASN A 86 -6.18 11.72 24.71
C ASN A 86 -5.10 12.10 23.67
N SER A 87 -4.49 11.13 22.97
CA SER A 87 -3.48 11.43 21.95
C SER A 87 -4.05 11.28 20.54
N ASN A 88 -3.86 12.34 19.74
CA ASN A 88 -4.22 12.37 18.31
C ASN A 88 -3.14 11.76 17.41
N CYS A 89 -2.03 11.29 18.01
CA CYS A 89 -0.88 10.74 17.31
C CYS A 89 -0.33 9.53 18.08
N ILE A 90 -0.79 8.34 17.68
CA ILE A 90 -0.23 7.07 18.19
C ILE A 90 0.68 6.49 17.12
N THR A 91 1.98 6.47 17.40
CA THR A 91 3.01 6.24 16.38
C THR A 91 3.77 4.93 16.56
N ASP A 92 3.47 4.21 17.65
CA ASP A 92 4.05 2.95 18.09
C ASP A 92 3.11 1.76 17.85
N ILE A 93 2.11 1.91 16.97
CA ILE A 93 1.26 0.81 16.54
C ILE A 93 2.12 -0.23 15.83
N THR A 94 2.18 -1.44 16.39
CA THR A 94 2.90 -2.56 15.82
C THR A 94 2.10 -3.22 14.70
N PHE A 95 2.79 -3.99 13.85
CA PHE A 95 2.12 -4.76 12.80
C PHE A 95 1.12 -5.78 13.36
N LEU A 96 1.47 -6.44 14.47
CA LEU A 96 0.58 -7.36 15.19
C LEU A 96 -0.73 -6.68 15.64
N GLU A 97 -0.62 -5.49 16.23
CA GLU A 97 -1.79 -4.73 16.68
C GLU A 97 -2.69 -4.32 15.51
N PHE A 98 -2.08 -3.91 14.39
CA PHE A 98 -2.79 -3.64 13.16
C PHE A 98 -3.56 -4.86 12.64
N LEU A 99 -2.94 -6.05 12.59
CA LEU A 99 -3.63 -7.27 12.16
C LEU A 99 -4.77 -7.66 13.11
N LYS A 100 -4.53 -7.60 14.43
CA LYS A 100 -5.57 -7.87 15.45
C LYS A 100 -6.76 -6.92 15.30
N TYR A 101 -6.51 -5.65 15.04
CA TYR A 101 -7.55 -4.67 14.78
C TYR A 101 -8.45 -5.06 13.59
N LEU A 102 -7.87 -5.48 12.45
CA LEU A 102 -8.64 -5.89 11.28
C LEU A 102 -9.55 -7.09 11.60
N ILE A 103 -9.02 -8.08 12.31
CA ILE A 103 -9.78 -9.27 12.73
C ILE A 103 -10.93 -8.88 13.66
N ILE A 104 -10.66 -8.06 14.70
CA ILE A 104 -11.68 -7.59 15.66
C ILE A 104 -12.78 -6.83 14.93
N ARG A 105 -12.40 -5.93 14.01
CA ARG A 105 -13.33 -5.09 13.27
C ARG A 105 -14.22 -5.91 12.33
N SER A 106 -13.63 -6.87 11.62
CA SER A 106 -14.35 -7.80 10.75
C SER A 106 -15.32 -8.68 11.54
N LYS A 107 -14.90 -9.27 12.66
CA LYS A 107 -15.77 -10.07 13.56
C LYS A 107 -16.96 -9.25 14.08
N LYS A 108 -16.78 -7.94 14.30
CA LYS A 108 -17.85 -6.99 14.67
C LYS A 108 -18.70 -6.53 13.48
N LYS A 109 -18.51 -7.10 12.28
CA LYS A 109 -19.19 -6.72 11.03
C LYS A 109 -19.09 -5.22 10.71
N ARG A 110 -17.98 -4.59 11.10
CA ARG A 110 -17.70 -3.19 10.78
C ARG A 110 -16.89 -3.12 9.49
N SER A 111 -17.19 -2.13 8.65
CA SER A 111 -16.46 -1.92 7.40
C SER A 111 -14.97 -1.69 7.66
N LEU A 112 -14.12 -2.38 6.91
CA LEU A 112 -12.69 -2.10 6.89
C LEU A 112 -12.42 -0.90 5.98
N ASN A 113 -11.28 -0.25 6.16
CA ASN A 113 -10.83 0.73 5.19
C ASN A 113 -10.43 0.00 3.90
N ASN A 114 -10.73 0.59 2.74
CA ASN A 114 -10.47 -0.03 1.43
C ASN A 114 -9.00 -0.35 1.13
N HIS A 115 -8.05 0.22 1.88
CA HIS A 115 -6.63 -0.11 1.78
C HIS A 115 -6.26 -1.43 2.50
N PHE A 116 -7.11 -1.88 3.42
CA PHE A 116 -6.87 -3.05 4.27
C PHE A 116 -7.92 -4.14 4.08
N GLU A 117 -8.99 -3.87 3.34
CA GLU A 117 -10.02 -4.87 3.07
C GLU A 117 -9.60 -5.85 1.97
N PRO A 118 -10.14 -7.09 1.97
CA PRO A 118 -9.96 -8.05 0.89
C PRO A 118 -10.45 -7.49 -0.45
N ILE A 119 -9.71 -7.78 -1.51
CA ILE A 119 -10.05 -7.35 -2.88
C ILE A 119 -11.37 -7.96 -3.32
N PHE A 120 -11.65 -9.20 -2.91
CA PHE A 120 -12.94 -9.85 -3.13
C PHE A 120 -14.11 -9.00 -2.62
N ALA A 121 -13.98 -8.43 -1.42
CA ALA A 121 -15.03 -7.64 -0.80
C ALA A 121 -15.25 -6.29 -1.52
N TYR A 122 -14.18 -5.70 -2.05
CA TYR A 122 -14.23 -4.42 -2.74
C TYR A 122 -14.70 -4.53 -4.19
N CYS A 123 -14.18 -5.49 -4.94
CA CYS A 123 -14.39 -5.60 -6.40
C CYS A 123 -15.51 -6.56 -6.80
N ASN A 124 -16.07 -7.31 -5.86
CA ASN A 124 -17.14 -8.29 -6.04
C ASN A 124 -17.03 -9.10 -7.36
N PRO A 125 -15.98 -9.94 -7.50
CA PRO A 125 -15.71 -10.67 -8.73
C PRO A 125 -16.76 -11.72 -9.10
N CYS A 126 -17.68 -12.05 -8.20
CA CYS A 126 -18.80 -12.92 -8.51
C CYS A 126 -19.94 -12.21 -9.26
N SER A 127 -20.02 -10.87 -9.21
CA SER A 127 -21.08 -10.09 -9.87
C SER A 127 -20.60 -9.33 -11.11
N VAL A 128 -19.30 -9.28 -11.36
CA VAL A 128 -18.69 -8.57 -12.49
C VAL A 128 -17.92 -9.58 -13.33
N LEU A 129 -18.24 -9.66 -14.62
CA LEU A 129 -17.49 -10.47 -15.58
C LEU A 129 -16.23 -9.70 -15.99
N TYR A 130 -15.10 -10.06 -15.40
CA TYR A 130 -13.79 -9.53 -15.79
C TYR A 130 -13.20 -10.34 -16.93
N ASP A 131 -12.66 -9.65 -17.93
CA ASP A 131 -11.94 -10.28 -19.04
C ASP A 131 -10.54 -10.74 -18.60
N TYR A 132 -9.92 -10.00 -17.65
CA TYR A 132 -8.58 -10.30 -17.16
C TYR A 132 -8.44 -10.02 -15.66
N ILE A 133 -7.71 -10.90 -14.96
CA ILE A 133 -7.25 -10.69 -13.58
C ILE A 133 -5.72 -10.56 -13.61
N LEU A 134 -5.23 -9.41 -13.18
CA LEU A 134 -3.81 -9.08 -13.07
C LEU A 134 -3.33 -9.29 -11.64
N LYS A 135 -2.06 -9.64 -11.44
CA LYS A 135 -1.43 -9.65 -10.10
C LYS A 135 -0.46 -8.47 -9.99
N VAL A 136 -0.49 -7.76 -8.86
CA VAL A 136 0.42 -6.61 -8.62
C VAL A 136 1.89 -7.04 -8.69
N GLU A 137 2.19 -8.27 -8.27
CA GLU A 137 3.53 -8.84 -8.19
C GLU A 137 4.19 -8.98 -9.58
N SER A 138 3.39 -9.24 -10.60
CA SER A 138 3.78 -9.46 -11.99
C SER A 138 3.33 -8.32 -12.92
N LEU A 139 2.69 -7.29 -12.37
CA LEU A 139 2.05 -6.21 -13.13
C LEU A 139 2.99 -5.53 -14.13
N SER A 140 4.27 -5.33 -13.82
CA SER A 140 5.22 -4.71 -14.76
C SER A 140 5.57 -5.59 -15.96
N THR A 141 5.55 -6.91 -15.81
CA THR A 141 5.83 -7.85 -16.89
C THR A 141 4.56 -8.29 -17.62
N GLU A 142 3.44 -8.39 -16.91
CA GLU A 142 2.17 -8.89 -17.45
C GLU A 142 1.31 -7.79 -18.06
N ALA A 143 1.29 -6.58 -17.49
CA ALA A 143 0.43 -5.53 -18.03
C ALA A 143 0.90 -5.06 -19.41
N GLU A 144 2.20 -4.99 -19.70
CA GLU A 144 2.66 -4.65 -21.06
C GLU A 144 2.20 -5.67 -22.12
N HIS A 145 2.22 -6.96 -21.79
CA HIS A 145 1.76 -8.03 -22.68
C HIS A 145 0.22 -8.02 -22.82
N LEU A 146 -0.49 -7.85 -21.70
CA LEU A 146 -1.95 -7.85 -21.67
C LEU A 146 -2.56 -6.61 -22.33
N LEU A 147 -1.93 -5.45 -22.21
CA LEU A 147 -2.39 -4.22 -22.87
C LEU A 147 -2.18 -4.26 -24.39
N ARG A 148 -1.12 -4.95 -24.86
CA ARG A 148 -0.93 -5.25 -26.29
C ARG A 148 -2.00 -6.19 -26.82
N MET A 149 -2.37 -7.23 -26.06
CA MET A 149 -3.43 -8.18 -26.46
C MET A 149 -4.83 -7.58 -26.40
N ALA A 150 -5.09 -6.67 -25.46
CA ALA A 150 -6.39 -6.04 -25.26
C ALA A 150 -6.68 -4.88 -26.24
N ASN A 151 -5.83 -4.69 -27.26
CA ASN A 151 -5.97 -3.65 -28.29
C ASN A 151 -6.20 -2.25 -27.70
N VAL A 152 -5.50 -1.97 -26.60
CA VAL A 152 -5.63 -0.72 -25.84
C VAL A 152 -5.05 0.45 -26.64
N GLU A 153 -5.76 1.58 -26.65
CA GLU A 153 -5.35 2.79 -27.36
C GLU A 153 -3.89 3.18 -27.02
N PRO A 154 -3.06 3.61 -28.00
CA PRO A 154 -1.66 3.91 -27.79
C PRO A 154 -1.35 4.91 -26.65
N SER A 155 -2.25 5.85 -26.38
CA SER A 155 -2.12 6.85 -25.31
C SER A 155 -2.33 6.26 -23.91
N ALA A 156 -3.20 5.26 -23.78
CA ALA A 156 -3.39 4.48 -22.56
C ALA A 156 -2.21 3.54 -22.32
N MET A 157 -1.71 2.93 -23.40
CA MET A 157 -0.47 2.15 -23.40
C MET A 157 0.72 2.96 -22.91
N GLU A 158 0.89 4.21 -23.36
CA GLU A 158 1.98 5.09 -22.92
C GLU A 158 1.83 5.49 -21.45
N SER A 159 0.61 5.78 -20.98
CA SER A 159 0.33 6.11 -19.58
C SER A 159 0.65 4.94 -18.64
N ILE A 160 0.29 3.72 -19.04
CA ILE A 160 0.56 2.52 -18.25
C ILE A 160 2.03 2.12 -18.36
N HIS A 161 2.65 2.19 -19.54
CA HIS A 161 4.09 1.98 -19.71
C HIS A 161 4.91 2.92 -18.82
N ASN A 162 4.54 4.21 -18.75
CA ASN A 162 5.19 5.18 -17.85
C ASN A 162 4.94 4.88 -16.37
N LEU A 163 3.82 4.26 -16.02
CA LEU A 163 3.56 3.74 -14.68
C LEU A 163 4.38 2.48 -14.40
N LEU A 164 4.75 1.68 -15.40
CA LEU A 164 5.35 0.34 -15.24
C LEU A 164 6.89 0.30 -15.35
N HIS A 165 7.54 1.37 -15.78
CA HIS A 165 8.98 1.42 -16.05
C HIS A 165 9.86 1.69 -14.80
N ASP A 166 11.19 1.58 -14.91
CA ASP A 166 12.16 1.68 -13.79
C ASP A 166 12.09 2.98 -12.95
N SER A 167 11.47 4.03 -13.50
CA SER A 167 11.11 5.27 -12.79
C SER A 167 10.01 5.08 -11.74
N ILE A 168 9.41 3.88 -11.62
CA ILE A 168 8.44 3.51 -10.58
C ILE A 168 8.97 3.85 -9.20
N VAL A 169 10.22 3.48 -8.91
CA VAL A 169 10.72 3.60 -7.54
C VAL A 169 10.95 5.05 -7.19
N GLU A 170 11.55 5.83 -8.09
CA GLU A 170 11.69 7.28 -7.92
C GLU A 170 10.34 7.97 -7.76
N THR A 171 9.38 7.63 -8.62
CA THR A 171 8.01 8.15 -8.56
C THR A 171 7.33 7.78 -7.24
N ARG A 172 7.50 6.54 -6.76
CA ARG A 172 6.94 6.10 -5.47
C ARG A 172 7.60 6.82 -4.31
N ILE A 173 8.91 7.01 -4.33
CA ILE A 173 9.64 7.79 -3.32
C ILE A 173 9.07 9.21 -3.31
N GLN A 174 9.04 9.87 -4.47
CA GLN A 174 8.55 11.25 -4.62
C GLN A 174 7.06 11.41 -4.30
N GLY A 175 6.23 10.39 -4.50
CA GLY A 175 4.81 10.41 -4.17
C GLY A 175 4.52 10.11 -2.69
N THR A 176 5.31 9.23 -2.06
CA THR A 176 5.09 8.80 -0.67
C THR A 176 5.41 9.93 0.31
N ILE A 177 6.51 10.65 0.07
CA ILE A 177 7.06 11.65 1.00
C ILE A 177 6.11 12.83 1.22
N PRO A 178 5.59 13.53 0.18
CA PRO A 178 4.68 14.65 0.37
C PRO A 178 3.39 14.26 1.09
N SER A 179 2.90 13.04 0.86
CA SER A 179 1.70 12.53 1.52
C SER A 179 1.92 12.34 3.03
N ALA A 180 3.00 11.65 3.41
CA ALA A 180 3.36 11.45 4.82
C ALA A 180 3.74 12.78 5.50
N TRP A 181 4.43 13.66 4.77
CA TRP A 181 4.76 15.01 5.22
C TRP A 181 3.52 15.84 5.52
N LYS A 182 2.56 15.88 4.61
CA LYS A 182 1.34 16.66 4.76
C LYS A 182 0.53 16.17 5.95
N VAL A 183 0.26 14.87 6.04
CA VAL A 183 -0.65 14.37 7.09
C VAL A 183 0.06 14.21 8.42
N GLY A 184 1.10 13.39 8.48
CA GLY A 184 1.79 13.04 9.71
C GLY A 184 2.55 14.22 10.32
N TYR A 185 3.32 14.97 9.51
CA TYR A 185 4.15 16.07 10.01
C TYR A 185 3.43 17.42 10.07
N LEU A 186 2.74 17.86 9.00
CA LEU A 186 2.18 19.21 8.94
C LEU A 186 0.84 19.33 9.69
N ILE A 187 -0.11 18.45 9.38
CA ILE A 187 -1.49 18.54 9.90
C ILE A 187 -1.56 18.02 11.35
N TYR A 188 -1.14 16.78 11.57
CA TYR A 188 -1.27 16.15 12.90
C TYR A 188 -0.04 16.32 13.78
N LYS A 189 1.12 16.70 13.21
CA LYS A 189 2.39 16.92 13.93
C LYS A 189 2.82 15.72 14.78
N CYS A 190 2.59 14.52 14.28
CA CYS A 190 2.93 13.27 14.97
C CYS A 190 4.44 13.02 15.05
N PHE A 191 5.25 13.68 14.21
CA PHE A 191 6.69 13.50 14.14
C PHE A 191 7.43 14.82 13.95
N SER A 192 8.72 14.83 14.27
CA SER A 192 9.66 15.82 13.71
C SER A 192 10.01 15.45 12.25
N LYS A 193 10.60 16.38 11.50
CA LYS A 193 11.06 16.09 10.12
C LYS A 193 12.08 14.97 10.07
N ILE A 194 13.01 14.92 11.02
CA ILE A 194 14.04 13.88 11.10
C ILE A 194 13.43 12.51 11.46
N GLU A 195 12.44 12.48 12.34
CA GLU A 195 11.71 11.25 12.67
C GLU A 195 10.91 10.72 11.48
N LEU A 196 10.26 11.61 10.72
CA LEU A 196 9.63 11.24 9.46
C LEU A 196 10.66 10.67 8.47
N ALA A 197 11.83 11.27 8.34
CA ALA A 197 12.91 10.78 7.49
C ALA A 197 13.38 9.37 7.90
N LYS A 198 13.58 9.13 9.20
CA LYS A 198 13.93 7.81 9.75
C LYS A 198 12.88 6.75 9.39
N ARG A 199 11.60 7.10 9.54
CA ARG A 199 10.49 6.19 9.20
C ARG A 199 10.43 5.90 7.71
N LEU A 200 10.56 6.92 6.87
CA LEU A 200 10.62 6.75 5.41
C LEU A 200 11.79 5.87 4.99
N TRP A 201 12.97 6.07 5.59
CA TRP A 201 14.14 5.23 5.35
C TRP A 201 13.86 3.77 5.63
N LYS A 202 13.32 3.46 6.81
CA LYS A 202 12.98 2.07 7.17
C LYS A 202 11.88 1.51 6.25
N ALA A 203 10.85 2.29 5.92
CA ALA A 203 9.79 1.86 5.02
C ALA A 203 10.35 1.54 3.62
N PHE A 204 11.26 2.36 3.10
CA PHE A 204 11.90 2.13 1.81
C PHE A 204 12.90 0.98 1.83
N GLN A 205 13.56 0.70 2.95
CA GLN A 205 14.29 -0.55 3.12
C GLN A 205 13.36 -1.77 3.05
N ILE A 206 12.22 -1.74 3.75
CA ILE A 206 11.27 -2.88 3.72
C ILE A 206 10.66 -3.07 2.33
N GLN A 207 10.45 -1.99 1.57
CA GLN A 207 10.01 -2.06 0.17
C GLN A 207 11.12 -2.49 -0.81
N GLY A 208 12.36 -2.64 -0.34
CA GLY A 208 13.51 -3.03 -1.14
C GLY A 208 14.16 -1.87 -1.91
N TYR A 209 13.73 -0.62 -1.74
CA TYR A 209 14.30 0.51 -2.49
C TYR A 209 15.69 0.89 -2.00
N LEU A 210 15.91 0.83 -0.69
CA LEU A 210 17.23 1.04 -0.08
C LEU A 210 17.72 -0.29 0.48
N ARG A 211 19.02 -0.58 0.38
CA ARG A 211 19.62 -1.75 1.02
C ARG A 211 19.41 -1.67 2.53
N ASP A 212 18.98 -2.76 3.14
CA ASP A 212 18.74 -2.82 4.58
C ASP A 212 20.04 -2.83 5.41
N SER A 213 21.18 -3.03 4.76
CA SER A 213 22.52 -2.90 5.33
C SER A 213 23.02 -1.45 5.44
N VAL A 214 22.30 -0.47 4.88
CA VAL A 214 22.72 0.94 4.90
C VAL A 214 21.96 1.69 5.99
N ASP A 215 22.67 2.15 7.00
CA ASP A 215 22.11 2.89 8.12
C ASP A 215 21.59 4.27 7.71
N PHE A 216 20.63 4.77 8.49
CA PHE A 216 20.10 6.12 8.32
C PHE A 216 21.15 7.18 8.67
N ARG A 217 21.34 8.14 7.76
CA ARG A 217 22.31 9.23 7.90
C ARG A 217 21.62 10.55 8.21
N GLU A 218 21.60 10.94 9.48
CA GLU A 218 20.89 12.14 9.94
C GLU A 218 21.44 13.42 9.31
N GLU A 219 22.74 13.46 9.03
CA GLU A 219 23.46 14.61 8.49
C GLU A 219 22.99 15.04 7.09
N LEU A 220 22.29 14.16 6.38
CA LEU A 220 21.69 14.49 5.07
C LEU A 220 20.45 15.37 5.20
N PHE A 221 19.83 15.44 6.38
CA PHE A 221 18.50 16.04 6.57
C PHE A 221 18.55 17.29 7.46
N PRO A 222 18.78 18.50 6.90
CA PRO A 222 18.84 19.74 7.69
C PRO A 222 17.48 20.10 8.31
N LEU A 223 17.48 20.85 9.41
CA LEU A 223 16.27 21.24 10.16
C LEU A 223 15.23 21.97 9.29
N ASN A 224 15.69 22.80 8.36
CA ASN A 224 14.82 23.57 7.45
C ASN A 224 14.45 22.84 6.16
N ILE A 225 14.76 21.53 6.04
CA ILE A 225 14.49 20.75 4.82
C ILE A 225 13.03 20.86 4.37
N SER A 226 12.82 20.92 3.05
CA SER A 226 11.49 20.84 2.43
C SER A 226 11.12 19.39 2.08
N ALA A 227 9.83 19.11 1.88
CA ALA A 227 9.38 17.79 1.44
C ALA A 227 10.01 17.37 0.10
N LYS A 228 10.21 18.34 -0.81
CA LYS A 228 10.83 18.13 -2.12
C LYS A 228 12.31 17.74 -1.96
N ASP A 229 13.05 18.48 -1.15
CA ASP A 229 14.48 18.21 -0.95
C ASP A 229 14.71 16.87 -0.24
N MET A 230 13.82 16.52 0.71
CA MET A 230 13.80 15.19 1.30
C MET A 230 13.62 14.11 0.23
N GLY A 231 12.65 14.29 -0.68
CA GLY A 231 12.46 13.39 -1.82
C GLY A 231 13.70 13.26 -2.69
N ASN A 232 14.37 14.36 -3.00
CA ASN A 232 15.59 14.36 -3.80
C ASN A 232 16.73 13.58 -3.12
N ILE A 233 16.88 13.68 -1.78
CA ILE A 233 17.85 12.89 -1.04
C ILE A 233 17.56 11.39 -1.18
N PHE A 234 16.31 10.98 -0.96
CA PHE A 234 15.94 9.57 -1.09
C PHE A 234 16.15 9.01 -2.50
N VAL A 235 15.78 9.78 -3.53
CA VAL A 235 16.04 9.40 -4.93
C VAL A 235 17.53 9.28 -5.20
N LYS A 236 18.34 10.25 -4.74
CA LYS A 236 19.80 10.20 -4.89
C LYS A 236 20.41 8.97 -4.22
N GLU A 237 19.93 8.62 -3.03
CA GLU A 237 20.39 7.43 -2.30
C GLU A 237 19.98 6.13 -3.00
N TYR A 238 18.76 6.05 -3.50
CA TYR A 238 18.29 4.92 -4.31
C TYR A 238 19.17 4.71 -5.55
N LEU A 239 19.39 5.77 -6.34
CA LEU A 239 20.20 5.71 -7.56
C LEU A 239 21.67 5.36 -7.25
N ARG A 240 22.23 5.91 -6.16
CA ARG A 240 23.59 5.61 -5.72
C ARG A 240 23.79 4.12 -5.38
N GLN A 241 22.79 3.49 -4.76
CA GLN A 241 22.91 2.09 -4.32
C GLN A 241 22.69 1.08 -5.44
N ASN A 242 22.09 1.51 -6.56
CA ASN A 242 21.89 0.74 -7.79
C ASN A 242 21.42 -0.70 -7.53
N VAL A 243 20.36 -0.84 -6.72
CA VAL A 243 19.83 -2.14 -6.28
C VAL A 243 19.04 -2.79 -7.43
N SER A 244 19.42 -4.00 -7.85
CA SER A 244 18.76 -4.70 -8.97
C SER A 244 17.34 -5.11 -8.61
N LYS A 245 16.46 -5.32 -9.61
CA LYS A 245 15.07 -5.76 -9.38
C LYS A 245 15.01 -7.06 -8.55
N GLU A 246 15.92 -7.98 -8.79
CA GLU A 246 16.08 -9.26 -8.09
C GLU A 246 16.48 -9.02 -6.64
N GLU A 247 17.49 -8.19 -6.39
CA GLU A 247 17.93 -7.82 -5.04
C GLU A 247 16.78 -7.16 -4.23
N ARG A 248 16.06 -6.22 -4.84
CA ARG A 248 14.90 -5.57 -4.21
C ARG A 248 13.81 -6.58 -3.86
N SER A 249 13.50 -7.48 -4.79
CA SER A 249 12.48 -8.53 -4.61
C SER A 249 12.87 -9.48 -3.47
N HIS A 250 14.12 -9.93 -3.46
CA HIS A 250 14.65 -10.81 -2.43
C HIS A 250 14.64 -10.14 -1.04
N GLN A 251 15.14 -8.89 -0.94
CA GLN A 251 15.11 -8.14 0.33
C GLN A 251 13.68 -7.93 0.83
N LYS A 252 12.75 -7.55 -0.05
CA LYS A 252 11.34 -7.38 0.31
C LYS A 252 10.73 -8.67 0.85
N LYS A 253 11.00 -9.82 0.22
CA LYS A 253 10.53 -11.13 0.68
C LYS A 253 11.10 -11.49 2.05
N ARG A 254 12.42 -11.33 2.23
CA ARG A 254 13.08 -11.61 3.51
C ARG A 254 12.54 -10.73 4.64
N LEU A 255 12.49 -9.41 4.44
CA LEU A 255 12.00 -8.49 5.47
C LEU A 255 10.52 -8.69 5.74
N MET A 256 9.70 -9.00 4.73
CA MET A 256 8.30 -9.38 4.95
C MET A 256 8.19 -10.63 5.82
N SER A 257 9.06 -11.62 5.61
CA SER A 257 9.11 -12.81 6.46
C SER A 257 9.37 -12.46 7.93
N ASP A 258 10.29 -11.53 8.21
CA ASP A 258 10.58 -11.10 9.59
C ASP A 258 9.35 -10.50 10.29
N PHE A 259 8.52 -9.75 9.57
CA PHE A 259 7.26 -9.24 10.11
C PHE A 259 6.32 -10.39 10.50
N TYR A 260 6.14 -11.38 9.62
CA TYR A 260 5.19 -12.47 9.84
C TYR A 260 5.68 -13.55 10.82
N ARG A 261 7.00 -13.75 10.97
CA ARG A 261 7.59 -14.66 11.98
C ARG A 261 7.21 -14.30 13.41
N SER A 262 6.98 -13.01 13.67
CA SER A 262 6.64 -12.50 15.01
C SER A 262 5.14 -12.58 15.34
N ILE A 263 4.30 -13.03 14.40
CA ILE A 263 2.84 -13.03 14.54
C ILE A 263 2.38 -14.38 15.09
N ASP A 264 1.54 -14.34 16.13
CA ASP A 264 0.97 -15.53 16.74
C ASP A 264 0.02 -16.28 15.79
N ASP A 265 -0.03 -17.61 15.91
CA ASP A 265 -0.84 -18.47 15.05
C ASP A 265 -2.32 -18.06 15.05
N ILE A 266 -2.87 -17.65 16.21
CA ILE A 266 -4.27 -17.22 16.32
C ILE A 266 -4.55 -16.03 15.40
N THR A 267 -3.62 -15.07 15.35
CA THR A 267 -3.70 -13.89 14.49
C THR A 267 -3.53 -14.29 13.02
N ILE A 268 -2.58 -15.18 12.69
CA ILE A 268 -2.42 -15.69 11.31
C ILE A 268 -3.71 -16.35 10.82
N HIS A 269 -4.28 -17.28 11.58
CA HIS A 269 -5.53 -17.95 11.21
C HIS A 269 -6.69 -16.95 11.04
N GLY A 270 -6.76 -15.92 11.89
CA GLY A 270 -7.75 -14.86 11.77
C GLY A 270 -7.62 -14.06 10.47
N ILE A 271 -6.40 -13.78 10.01
CA ILE A 271 -6.14 -13.14 8.72
C ILE A 271 -6.46 -14.07 7.55
N GLN A 272 -6.08 -15.35 7.64
CA GLN A 272 -6.40 -16.35 6.63
C GLN A 272 -7.90 -16.48 6.40
N GLU A 273 -8.69 -16.48 7.48
CA GLU A 273 -10.15 -16.48 7.37
C GLU A 273 -10.69 -15.18 6.79
N LEU A 274 -10.18 -14.03 7.24
CA LEU A 274 -10.60 -12.72 6.73
C LEU A 274 -10.35 -12.56 5.21
N PHE A 275 -9.24 -13.09 4.71
CA PHE A 275 -8.82 -13.00 3.31
C PHE A 275 -9.04 -14.31 2.53
N ARG A 276 -9.81 -15.26 3.06
CA ARG A 276 -9.97 -16.62 2.51
C ARG A 276 -10.34 -16.61 1.02
N MET A 277 -11.24 -15.71 0.64
CA MET A 277 -11.69 -15.58 -0.76
C MET A 277 -10.61 -15.00 -1.67
N ASP A 278 -9.75 -14.10 -1.18
CA ASP A 278 -8.64 -13.58 -1.98
C ASP A 278 -7.62 -14.68 -2.25
N PHE A 279 -7.27 -15.50 -1.24
CA PHE A 279 -6.38 -16.64 -1.43
C PHE A 279 -6.93 -17.64 -2.45
N LEU A 280 -8.21 -17.99 -2.33
CA LEU A 280 -8.84 -18.99 -3.17
C LEU A 280 -9.09 -18.51 -4.61
N LEU A 281 -9.67 -17.31 -4.78
CA LEU A 281 -10.11 -16.83 -6.09
C LEU A 281 -8.96 -16.31 -6.95
N PHE A 282 -7.89 -15.80 -6.33
CA PHE A 282 -6.76 -15.22 -7.05
C PHE A 282 -5.50 -16.09 -6.99
N ASP A 283 -5.62 -17.32 -6.49
CA ASP A 283 -4.55 -18.31 -6.45
C ASP A 283 -3.29 -17.76 -5.76
N TYR A 284 -3.45 -17.36 -4.50
CA TYR A 284 -2.35 -16.97 -3.62
C TYR A 284 -2.11 -18.04 -2.56
N ASP A 285 -0.85 -18.22 -2.17
CA ASP A 285 -0.50 -19.13 -1.08
C ASP A 285 -1.09 -18.63 0.24
N ILE A 286 -1.90 -19.47 0.87
CA ILE A 286 -2.52 -19.17 2.17
C ILE A 286 -1.50 -19.24 3.31
N LYS A 287 -0.37 -19.92 3.12
CA LYS A 287 0.68 -20.00 4.14
C LYS A 287 1.39 -18.66 4.27
N PRO A 288 1.77 -18.25 5.50
CA PRO A 288 2.53 -17.03 5.70
C PRO A 288 3.84 -17.07 4.89
N PRO A 289 4.34 -15.93 4.42
CA PRO A 289 5.57 -15.86 3.65
C PRO A 289 6.77 -16.06 4.58
N ILE A 290 7.04 -17.31 4.97
CA ILE A 290 8.23 -17.68 5.71
C ILE A 290 9.34 -17.96 4.70
N PHE A 291 10.32 -17.07 4.64
CA PHE A 291 11.49 -17.21 3.80
C PHE A 291 12.54 -18.03 4.57
N GLU A 292 12.82 -19.26 4.15
CA GLU A 292 13.97 -20.01 4.66
C GLU A 292 15.23 -19.49 3.97
N ALA A 293 16.26 -19.17 4.76
CA ALA A 293 17.50 -18.54 4.29
C ALA A 293 18.38 -19.54 3.51
#